data_AF-A0A5B7W8V3-F1
#
_entry.id   AF-A0A5B7W8V3-F1
#
_cell.length_a   1.000
_cell.length_b   1.000
_cell.length_c   1.000
_cell.angle_alpha   90.00
_cell.angle_beta   90.00
_cell.angle_gamma   90.00
#
_symmetry.space_group_name_H-M   'P 1'
#
loop_
_entity.id
_entity.type
_entity.pdbx_description
1 polymer ?
#
loop_
_entity_poly.entity_id
_entity_poly.type
_entity_poly.pdbx_seq_one_letter_code
_entity_poly.pdbx_strand_id
1 'polypeptide(L)'
;MSTRYGQQYGPVYWGNLKLADFKAWDDLVNTGMVTMAERIILVAMSENEGNLDALQSYDSEILTAGAMQKTINPQGAGELPVQVYEFKQKHPDLYQSLFADCGWEVKTENRKQYLYYDGVTGSELKVLLRQGFNQTSFESKAKLISKPLAVFAHAINTSEYIVKQVLDFVQRLRASISISPSGYNLWVVGDYVRSNFGRSVVLDHHVNRPGNVAGDFGTAVKTFLINNPTVSENPADWGEDHAKHEAALLEIYGPTRRMTDADLRYQSLKGKL
;
A
#
# COMPACT_ATOMS: atom_id res chain seq x y z
N MET A 1 -4.45 7.82 19.49
CA MET A 1 -3.56 7.49 20.64
C MET A 1 -2.13 7.87 20.27
N SER A 2 -1.20 7.91 21.22
CA SER A 2 0.23 8.11 20.93
C SER A 2 0.93 6.79 20.66
N THR A 3 1.90 6.79 19.74
CA THR A 3 2.85 5.68 19.51
C THR A 3 4.24 6.25 19.20
N ARG A 4 5.23 5.39 18.91
CA ARG A 4 6.60 5.80 18.61
C ARG A 4 7.33 4.94 17.58
N TYR A 5 8.27 5.56 16.88
CA TYR A 5 9.32 4.88 16.12
C TYR A 5 10.69 5.40 16.59
N GLY A 6 11.46 4.52 17.24
CA GLY A 6 12.68 4.92 17.95
C GLY A 6 12.38 5.96 19.05
N GLN A 7 12.94 7.16 18.89
CA GLN A 7 12.73 8.30 19.80
C GLN A 7 11.69 9.31 19.29
N GLN A 8 11.07 9.04 18.14
CA GLN A 8 10.02 9.90 17.57
C GLN A 8 8.65 9.44 18.04
N TYR A 9 7.87 10.38 18.57
CA TYR A 9 6.50 10.15 19.01
C TYR A 9 5.51 10.81 18.05
N GLY A 10 4.30 10.27 18.00
CA GLY A 10 3.26 10.83 17.16
C GLY A 10 1.92 10.13 17.32
N PRO A 11 0.86 10.67 16.70
CA PRO A 11 -0.45 10.05 16.74
C PRO A 11 -0.50 8.79 15.87
N VAL A 12 -1.35 7.88 16.32
CA VAL A 12 -1.86 6.76 15.51
C VAL A 12 -3.34 6.57 15.79
N TYR A 13 -4.06 6.24 14.72
CA TYR A 13 -5.38 5.67 14.72
C TYR A 13 -5.30 4.36 13.94
N TRP A 14 -5.42 3.22 14.63
CA TRP A 14 -5.27 1.90 13.99
C TRP A 14 -6.42 1.53 13.06
N GLY A 15 -7.52 2.28 13.12
CA GLY A 15 -8.73 1.95 12.40
C GLY A 15 -9.36 0.64 12.85
N ASN A 16 -10.49 0.29 12.26
CA ASN A 16 -11.13 -1.01 12.44
C ASN A 16 -11.72 -1.57 11.14
N LEU A 17 -11.66 -0.84 10.03
CA LEU A 17 -12.25 -1.25 8.78
C LEU A 17 -11.25 -2.10 7.99
N LYS A 18 -11.42 -3.42 8.03
CA LYS A 18 -10.63 -4.31 7.18
C LYS A 18 -11.07 -4.20 5.73
N LEU A 19 -10.16 -4.46 4.81
CA LEU A 19 -10.49 -4.51 3.38
C LEU A 19 -11.47 -5.65 3.04
N ALA A 20 -11.45 -6.74 3.82
CA ALA A 20 -12.43 -7.82 3.72
C ALA A 20 -13.88 -7.34 3.94
N ASP A 21 -14.07 -6.29 4.76
CA ASP A 21 -15.38 -5.78 5.15
C ASP A 21 -15.95 -4.73 4.19
N PHE A 22 -15.19 -4.37 3.14
CA PHE A 22 -15.62 -3.40 2.13
C PHE A 22 -16.90 -3.88 1.42
N LYS A 23 -17.96 -3.08 1.51
CA LYS A 23 -19.31 -3.51 1.12
C LYS A 23 -19.58 -3.48 -0.38
N ALA A 24 -18.86 -2.65 -1.14
CA ALA A 24 -19.10 -2.50 -2.58
C ALA A 24 -18.20 -3.40 -3.44
N TRP A 25 -17.65 -4.50 -2.89
CA TRP A 25 -16.88 -5.47 -3.66
C TRP A 25 -17.68 -6.03 -4.84
N ASP A 26 -18.93 -6.42 -4.61
CA ASP A 26 -19.73 -7.08 -5.64
C ASP A 26 -20.05 -6.12 -6.79
N ASP A 27 -20.32 -4.83 -6.50
CA ASP A 27 -20.51 -3.80 -7.51
C ASP A 27 -19.25 -3.60 -8.36
N LEU A 28 -18.08 -3.52 -7.72
CA LEU A 28 -16.80 -3.38 -8.43
C LEU A 28 -16.47 -4.59 -9.30
N VAL A 29 -16.88 -5.79 -8.87
CA VAL A 29 -16.70 -7.02 -9.65
C VAL A 29 -17.69 -7.09 -10.82
N ASN A 30 -18.97 -6.80 -10.58
CA ASN A 30 -20.02 -6.84 -11.61
C ASN A 30 -19.79 -5.79 -12.71
N THR A 31 -19.20 -4.65 -12.37
CA THR A 31 -18.84 -3.60 -13.34
C THR A 31 -17.51 -3.87 -14.05
N GLY A 32 -16.79 -4.94 -13.70
CA GLY A 32 -15.51 -5.29 -14.31
C GLY A 32 -14.34 -4.38 -13.92
N MET A 33 -14.53 -3.48 -12.95
CA MET A 33 -13.44 -2.65 -12.42
C MET A 33 -12.41 -3.49 -11.67
N VAL A 34 -12.87 -4.56 -11.02
CA VAL A 34 -12.06 -5.49 -10.25
C VAL A 34 -12.44 -6.92 -10.61
N THR A 35 -11.46 -7.81 -10.74
CA THR A 35 -11.72 -9.24 -10.91
C THR A 35 -11.87 -9.95 -9.56
N MET A 36 -12.55 -11.11 -9.53
CA MET A 36 -12.64 -11.91 -8.31
C MET A 36 -11.26 -12.32 -7.77
N ALA A 37 -10.31 -12.64 -8.67
CA ALA A 37 -8.94 -12.93 -8.31
C ALA A 37 -8.24 -11.73 -7.65
N GLU A 38 -8.41 -10.53 -8.19
CA GLU A 38 -7.86 -9.30 -7.58
C GLU A 38 -8.46 -9.06 -6.19
N ARG A 39 -9.77 -9.23 -6.00
CA ARG A 39 -10.38 -9.15 -4.66
C ARG A 39 -9.72 -10.11 -3.67
N ILE A 40 -9.56 -11.38 -4.03
CA ILE A 40 -8.93 -12.40 -3.17
C ILE A 40 -7.51 -12.00 -2.79
N ILE A 41 -6.71 -11.59 -3.78
CA ILE A 41 -5.31 -11.16 -3.59
C ILE A 41 -5.24 -9.95 -2.64
N LEU A 42 -6.05 -8.92 -2.90
CA LEU A 42 -6.01 -7.69 -2.13
C LEU A 42 -6.43 -7.91 -0.68
N VAL A 43 -7.52 -8.67 -0.46
CA VAL A 43 -8.00 -9.00 0.89
C VAL A 43 -6.92 -9.76 1.67
N ALA A 44 -6.35 -10.82 1.10
CA ALA A 44 -5.33 -11.62 1.79
C ALA A 44 -4.07 -10.80 2.13
N MET A 45 -3.63 -9.96 1.19
CA MET A 45 -2.42 -9.16 1.35
C MET A 45 -2.60 -8.00 2.33
N SER A 46 -3.77 -7.35 2.33
CA SER A 46 -4.05 -6.20 3.20
C SER A 46 -3.90 -6.49 4.69
N GLU A 47 -4.07 -7.74 5.12
CA GLU A 47 -3.85 -8.13 6.51
C GLU A 47 -2.40 -8.01 6.98
N ASN A 48 -1.43 -7.98 6.05
CA ASN A 48 -0.03 -7.71 6.39
C ASN A 48 0.27 -6.20 6.55
N GLU A 49 -0.64 -5.31 6.14
CA GLU A 49 -0.44 -3.85 6.16
C GLU A 49 -1.28 -3.15 7.25
N GLY A 50 -2.59 -3.42 7.29
CA GLY A 50 -3.50 -2.80 8.25
C GLY A 50 -4.88 -2.48 7.69
N ASN A 51 -5.61 -1.62 8.39
CA ASN A 51 -7.00 -1.26 8.08
C ASN A 51 -7.09 -0.09 7.08
N LEU A 52 -8.21 -0.01 6.35
CA LEU A 52 -8.50 1.02 5.34
C LEU A 52 -8.62 2.43 5.92
N ASP A 53 -8.98 2.54 7.19
CA ASP A 53 -9.17 3.77 7.94
C ASP A 53 -7.99 4.08 8.87
N ALA A 54 -6.92 3.28 8.82
CA ALA A 54 -5.74 3.52 9.64
C ALA A 54 -5.03 4.83 9.25
N LEU A 55 -4.56 5.58 10.24
CA LEU A 55 -3.77 6.79 10.08
C LEU A 55 -2.62 6.81 11.07
N GLN A 56 -1.46 7.28 10.64
CA GLN A 56 -0.32 7.49 11.53
C GLN A 56 0.57 8.65 11.14
N SER A 57 1.21 9.27 12.14
CA SER A 57 2.21 10.33 11.95
C SER A 57 3.29 10.22 13.03
N TYR A 58 4.07 9.15 13.05
CA TYR A 58 5.11 8.93 14.06
C TYR A 58 6.49 8.55 13.51
N ASP A 59 6.63 8.35 12.19
CA ASP A 59 7.85 7.89 11.51
C ASP A 59 8.48 9.00 10.62
N SER A 60 9.15 8.64 9.52
CA SER A 60 9.76 9.61 8.59
C SER A 60 8.71 10.48 7.88
N GLU A 61 7.49 10.01 7.73
CA GLU A 61 6.46 10.69 6.94
C GLU A 61 5.69 11.72 7.78
N ILE A 62 4.99 12.63 7.11
CA ILE A 62 4.08 13.58 7.74
C ILE A 62 2.81 12.85 8.16
N LEU A 63 2.21 12.08 7.25
CA LEU A 63 1.01 11.30 7.50
C LEU A 63 1.02 10.08 6.59
N THR A 64 0.68 8.92 7.12
CA THR A 64 0.45 7.69 6.36
C THR A 64 -0.98 7.24 6.57
N ALA A 65 -1.67 6.86 5.49
CA ALA A 65 -3.09 6.54 5.50
C ALA A 65 -3.44 5.25 4.76
N GLY A 66 -4.39 4.52 5.35
CA GLY A 66 -5.05 3.35 4.79
C GLY A 66 -4.19 2.10 4.69
N ALA A 67 -4.81 1.01 4.24
CA ALA A 67 -4.17 -0.31 4.11
C ALA A 67 -3.05 -0.36 3.06
N MET A 68 -2.94 0.66 2.20
CA MET A 68 -1.84 0.80 1.23
C MET A 68 -0.68 1.65 1.75
N GLN A 69 -0.78 2.19 2.96
CA GLN A 69 0.25 3.04 3.56
C GLN A 69 0.64 4.22 2.64
N LYS A 70 -0.33 4.87 1.98
CA LYS A 70 -0.04 6.04 1.14
C LYS A 70 0.39 7.21 2.03
N THR A 71 1.45 7.91 1.64
CA THR A 71 2.10 8.89 2.51
C THR A 71 1.99 10.32 1.99
N ILE A 72 2.00 11.27 2.94
CA ILE A 72 2.49 12.62 2.76
C ILE A 72 3.96 12.62 3.21
N ASN A 73 4.87 12.79 2.27
CA ASN A 73 6.32 12.83 2.52
C ASN A 73 6.73 14.13 3.25
N PRO A 74 7.98 14.24 3.74
CA PRO A 74 8.45 15.41 4.49
C PRO A 74 8.31 16.76 3.78
N GLN A 75 8.14 16.78 2.45
CA GLN A 75 7.94 17.98 1.65
C GLN A 75 6.46 18.33 1.44
N GLY A 76 5.52 17.53 1.96
CA GLY A 76 4.08 17.72 1.77
C GLY A 76 3.49 17.04 0.53
N ALA A 77 4.32 16.39 -0.29
CA ALA A 77 3.93 15.67 -1.51
C ALA A 77 3.81 14.16 -1.24
N GLY A 78 3.58 13.33 -2.26
CA GLY A 78 3.57 11.86 -2.13
C GLY A 78 2.36 11.20 -2.77
N GLU A 79 2.18 9.90 -2.50
CA GLU A 79 1.05 9.14 -3.05
C GLU A 79 -0.30 9.56 -2.45
N LEU A 80 -0.33 10.03 -1.19
CA LEU A 80 -1.57 10.45 -0.55
C LEU A 80 -2.10 11.79 -1.10
N PRO A 81 -1.28 12.85 -1.30
CA PRO A 81 -1.72 14.06 -1.99
C PRO A 81 -2.25 13.80 -3.41
N VAL A 82 -1.63 12.88 -4.16
CA VAL A 82 -2.14 12.48 -5.48
C VAL A 82 -3.52 11.83 -5.37
N GLN A 83 -3.70 10.91 -4.42
CA GLN A 83 -4.99 10.26 -4.19
C GLN A 83 -6.10 11.27 -3.82
N VAL A 84 -5.81 12.22 -2.92
CA VAL A 84 -6.79 13.27 -2.55
C VAL A 84 -7.10 14.18 -3.74
N TYR A 85 -6.10 14.52 -4.56
CA TYR A 85 -6.31 15.28 -5.79
C TYR A 85 -7.22 14.55 -6.77
N GLU A 86 -7.00 13.26 -7.01
CA GLU A 86 -7.84 12.45 -7.89
C GLU A 86 -9.26 12.31 -7.33
N PHE A 87 -9.40 12.17 -6.00
CA PHE A 87 -10.69 12.20 -5.33
C PHE A 87 -11.41 13.54 -5.54
N LYS A 88 -10.70 14.67 -5.40
CA LYS A 88 -11.23 16.02 -5.71
C LYS A 88 -11.72 16.14 -7.14
N GLN A 89 -10.97 15.62 -8.11
CA GLN A 89 -11.38 15.68 -9.52
C GLN A 89 -12.66 14.87 -9.77
N LYS A 90 -12.79 13.70 -9.12
CA LYS A 90 -13.92 12.80 -9.32
C LYS A 90 -15.16 13.16 -8.50
N HIS A 91 -14.97 13.71 -7.30
CA HIS A 91 -16.00 14.00 -6.31
C HIS A 91 -15.80 15.40 -5.69
N PRO A 92 -15.92 16.48 -6.46
CA PRO A 92 -15.59 17.84 -6.00
C PRO A 92 -16.41 18.29 -4.79
N ASP A 93 -17.71 17.99 -4.74
CA ASP A 93 -18.59 18.38 -3.63
C ASP A 93 -18.27 17.63 -2.34
N LEU A 94 -17.92 16.34 -2.44
CA LEU A 94 -17.47 15.54 -1.30
C LEU A 94 -16.09 16.00 -0.84
N TYR A 95 -15.18 16.32 -1.76
CA TYR A 95 -13.90 16.91 -1.38
C TYR A 95 -14.09 18.23 -0.63
N GLN A 96 -15.00 19.09 -1.09
CA GLN A 96 -15.28 20.37 -0.45
C GLN A 96 -15.72 20.15 1.00
N SER A 97 -16.72 19.30 1.23
CA SER A 97 -17.29 19.08 2.56
C SER A 97 -16.37 18.27 3.50
N LEU A 98 -15.68 17.25 2.98
CA LEU A 98 -14.87 16.32 3.79
C LEU A 98 -13.46 16.84 4.07
N PHE A 99 -12.89 17.66 3.17
CA PHE A 99 -11.52 18.16 3.29
C PHE A 99 -11.47 19.68 3.40
N ALA A 100 -11.91 20.41 2.36
CA ALA A 100 -11.66 21.84 2.22
C ALA A 100 -12.30 22.68 3.33
N ASP A 101 -13.59 22.45 3.60
CA ASP A 101 -14.32 23.13 4.68
C ASP A 101 -13.79 22.78 6.08
N CYS A 102 -13.02 21.70 6.17
CA CYS A 102 -12.41 21.21 7.40
C CYS A 102 -10.92 21.54 7.53
N GLY A 103 -10.38 22.40 6.65
CA GLY A 103 -9.01 22.93 6.72
C GLY A 103 -7.99 22.17 5.87
N TRP A 104 -8.33 21.04 5.25
CA TRP A 104 -7.43 20.30 4.36
C TRP A 104 -7.54 20.78 2.92
N GLU A 105 -6.41 21.11 2.32
CA GLU A 105 -6.36 21.58 0.93
C GLU A 105 -5.31 20.82 0.12
N VAL A 106 -5.70 20.29 -1.03
CA VAL A 106 -4.77 19.76 -2.02
C VAL A 106 -4.46 20.81 -3.10
N LYS A 107 -3.18 21.13 -3.26
CA LYS A 107 -2.66 22.08 -4.26
C LYS A 107 -1.81 21.37 -5.30
N THR A 108 -1.79 21.89 -6.52
CA THR A 108 -0.85 21.46 -7.56
C THR A 108 0.19 22.55 -7.78
N GLU A 109 1.45 22.21 -7.54
CA GLU A 109 2.60 23.11 -7.67
C GLU A 109 3.67 22.40 -8.50
N ASN A 110 4.15 23.02 -9.57
CA ASN A 110 5.15 22.42 -10.46
C ASN A 110 4.78 20.99 -10.93
N ARG A 111 3.50 20.78 -11.26
CA ARG A 111 2.92 19.48 -11.67
C ARG A 111 2.96 18.37 -10.60
N LYS A 112 3.16 18.72 -9.33
CA LYS A 112 3.11 17.80 -8.19
C LYS A 112 2.00 18.22 -7.22
N GLN A 113 1.41 17.24 -6.55
CA GLN A 113 0.34 17.46 -5.58
C GLN A 113 0.92 17.57 -4.17
N TYR A 114 0.43 18.54 -3.43
CA TYR A 114 0.81 18.83 -2.05
C TYR A 114 -0.43 18.93 -1.18
N LEU A 115 -0.36 18.42 0.05
CA LEU A 115 -1.42 18.58 1.04
C LEU A 115 -1.04 19.63 2.08
N TYR A 116 -2.01 20.47 2.37
CA TYR A 116 -1.94 21.53 3.37
C TYR A 116 -3.06 21.31 4.39
N TYR A 117 -2.79 21.64 5.65
CA TYR A 117 -3.82 21.77 6.67
C TYR A 117 -3.74 23.16 7.28
N ASP A 118 -4.83 23.92 7.28
CA ASP A 118 -4.88 25.32 7.75
C ASP A 118 -3.74 26.20 7.17
N GLY A 119 -3.42 25.96 5.88
CA GLY A 119 -2.40 26.72 5.14
C GLY A 119 -0.96 26.27 5.34
N VAL A 120 -0.67 25.27 6.19
CA VAL A 120 0.69 24.75 6.42
C VAL A 120 0.93 23.40 5.76
N THR A 121 2.15 23.15 5.29
CA THR A 121 2.61 21.87 4.72
C THR A 121 4.02 21.51 5.23
N GLY A 122 4.59 20.41 4.74
CA GLY A 122 5.99 20.06 4.99
C GLY A 122 6.31 19.86 6.48
N SER A 123 7.49 20.33 6.90
CA SER A 123 7.95 20.19 8.28
C SER A 123 7.02 20.83 9.30
N GLU A 124 6.38 21.96 8.96
CA GLU A 124 5.45 22.65 9.86
C GLU A 124 4.18 21.83 10.08
N LEU A 125 3.63 21.27 9.01
CA LEU A 125 2.50 20.35 9.11
C LEU A 125 2.87 19.13 9.95
N LYS A 126 4.07 18.57 9.78
CA LYS A 126 4.53 17.43 10.59
C LYS A 126 4.55 17.74 12.08
N VAL A 127 5.04 18.92 12.45
CA VAL A 127 5.05 19.38 13.85
C VAL A 127 3.63 19.56 14.36
N LEU A 128 2.75 20.18 13.56
CA LEU A 128 1.34 20.40 13.89
C LEU A 128 0.62 19.08 14.18
N LEU A 129 0.76 18.07 13.30
CA LEU A 129 0.10 16.76 13.49
C LEU A 129 0.57 16.04 14.76
N ARG A 130 1.80 16.29 15.20
CA ARG A 130 2.42 15.66 16.38
C ARG A 130 2.26 16.46 17.67
N GLN A 131 1.58 17.61 17.63
CA GLN A 131 1.40 18.46 18.80
C GLN A 131 0.71 17.69 19.95
N GLY A 132 1.35 17.66 21.12
CA GLY A 132 0.87 16.92 22.30
C GLY A 132 1.24 15.44 22.32
N PHE A 133 1.61 14.83 21.18
CA PHE A 133 2.00 13.43 21.06
C PHE A 133 3.49 13.25 21.38
N ASN A 134 3.83 13.23 22.66
CA ASN A 134 5.19 13.10 23.19
C ASN A 134 5.35 11.86 24.09
N GLN A 135 6.56 11.65 24.62
CA GLN A 135 6.87 10.54 25.54
C GLN A 135 5.89 10.42 26.70
N THR A 136 5.57 11.53 27.38
CA THR A 136 4.63 11.54 28.50
C THR A 136 3.24 11.04 28.07
N SER A 137 2.73 11.52 26.94
CA SER A 137 1.43 11.08 26.41
C SER A 137 1.43 9.60 26.00
N PHE A 138 2.58 9.09 25.52
CA PHE A 138 2.77 7.70 25.13
C PHE A 138 2.80 6.77 26.35
N GLU A 139 3.62 7.07 27.35
CA GLU A 139 3.77 6.27 28.57
C GLU A 139 2.47 6.24 29.39
N SER A 140 1.78 7.39 29.49
CA SER A 140 0.48 7.49 30.16
C SER A 140 -0.69 6.91 29.35
N LYS A 141 -0.47 6.52 28.08
CA LYS A 141 -1.52 6.08 27.14
C LYS A 141 -2.66 7.10 27.01
N ALA A 142 -2.33 8.39 27.04
CA ALA A 142 -3.30 9.48 26.97
C ALA A 142 -4.12 9.42 25.67
N LYS A 143 -5.43 9.66 25.79
CA LYS A 143 -6.33 9.82 24.64
C LYS A 143 -6.36 11.29 24.25
N LEU A 144 -5.47 11.67 23.34
CA LEU A 144 -5.40 13.03 22.81
C LEU A 144 -6.31 13.19 21.60
N ILE A 145 -6.86 14.40 21.44
CA ILE A 145 -7.64 14.80 20.28
C ILE A 145 -6.70 15.46 19.28
N SER A 146 -6.79 15.05 18.01
CA SER A 146 -6.15 15.73 16.89
C SER A 146 -7.21 16.03 15.84
N LYS A 147 -7.60 17.31 15.72
CA LYS A 147 -8.56 17.76 14.71
C LYS A 147 -8.14 17.39 13.28
N PRO A 148 -6.90 17.67 12.81
CA PRO A 148 -6.51 17.32 11.45
C PRO A 148 -6.61 15.83 11.16
N LEU A 149 -6.22 14.96 12.11
CA LEU A 149 -6.35 13.51 11.94
C LEU A 149 -7.81 13.06 11.99
N ALA A 150 -8.64 13.63 12.85
CA ALA A 150 -10.05 13.26 12.95
C ALA A 150 -10.82 13.59 11.65
N VAL A 151 -10.55 14.76 11.06
CA VAL A 151 -11.09 15.15 9.75
C VAL A 151 -10.65 14.15 8.68
N PHE A 152 -9.36 13.86 8.61
CA PHE A 152 -8.83 12.93 7.61
C PHE A 152 -9.40 11.52 7.78
N ALA A 153 -9.50 11.03 9.02
CA ALA A 153 -10.06 9.72 9.35
C ALA A 153 -11.52 9.61 8.91
N HIS A 154 -12.30 10.67 9.12
CA HIS A 154 -13.67 10.74 8.67
C HIS A 154 -13.76 10.68 7.14
N ALA A 155 -12.95 11.48 6.45
CA ALA A 155 -12.97 11.56 5.00
C ALA A 155 -12.61 10.23 4.31
N ILE A 156 -11.54 9.56 4.76
CA ILE A 156 -11.07 8.31 4.15
C ILE A 156 -11.99 7.10 4.40
N ASN A 157 -12.92 7.24 5.35
CA ASN A 157 -13.90 6.21 5.71
C ASN A 157 -15.24 6.37 4.97
N THR A 158 -15.35 7.34 4.05
CA THR A 158 -16.53 7.48 3.18
C THR A 158 -16.50 6.45 2.06
N SER A 159 -17.68 6.01 1.59
CA SER A 159 -17.80 4.93 0.59
C SER A 159 -17.03 5.24 -0.69
N GLU A 160 -17.12 6.48 -1.18
CA GLU A 160 -16.45 6.95 -2.40
C GLU A 160 -14.93 6.98 -2.23
N TYR A 161 -14.44 7.40 -1.06
CA TYR A 161 -13.01 7.42 -0.79
C TYR A 161 -12.46 6.00 -0.62
N ILE A 162 -13.20 5.11 0.05
CA ILE A 162 -12.81 3.70 0.14
C ILE A 162 -12.77 3.05 -1.25
N VAL A 163 -13.75 3.31 -2.13
CA VAL A 163 -13.69 2.85 -3.53
C VAL A 163 -12.41 3.34 -4.21
N LYS A 164 -12.02 4.61 -4.01
CA LYS A 164 -10.75 5.13 -4.53
C LYS A 164 -9.54 4.38 -3.98
N GLN A 165 -9.50 4.10 -2.67
CA GLN A 165 -8.42 3.30 -2.08
C GLN A 165 -8.34 1.90 -2.70
N VAL A 166 -9.48 1.23 -2.90
CA VAL A 166 -9.54 -0.11 -3.51
C VAL A 166 -9.03 -0.10 -4.95
N LEU A 167 -9.47 0.87 -5.76
CA LEU A 167 -9.06 0.97 -7.16
C LEU A 167 -7.56 1.28 -7.30
N ASP A 168 -6.99 2.08 -6.39
CA ASP A 168 -5.55 2.30 -6.33
C ASP A 168 -4.80 1.01 -5.98
N PHE A 169 -5.38 0.16 -5.14
CA PHE A 169 -4.77 -1.11 -4.76
C PHE A 169 -4.72 -2.08 -5.95
N VAL A 170 -5.81 -2.13 -6.72
CA VAL A 170 -5.90 -2.88 -7.97
C VAL A 170 -4.88 -2.38 -8.98
N GLN A 171 -4.77 -1.06 -9.15
CA GLN A 171 -3.76 -0.47 -10.03
C GLN A 171 -2.34 -0.85 -9.59
N ARG A 172 -2.05 -0.83 -8.29
CA ARG A 172 -0.73 -1.21 -7.76
C ARG A 172 -0.42 -2.70 -7.98
N LEU A 173 -1.41 -3.58 -7.84
CA LEU A 173 -1.27 -5.00 -8.18
C LEU A 173 -0.98 -5.21 -9.66
N ARG A 174 -1.72 -4.54 -10.55
CA ARG A 174 -1.48 -4.62 -12.00
C ARG A 174 -0.10 -4.09 -12.37
N ALA A 175 0.31 -2.97 -11.76
CA ALA A 175 1.63 -2.40 -11.96
C ALA A 175 2.74 -3.35 -11.49
N SER A 176 2.60 -3.96 -10.31
CA SER A 176 3.64 -4.81 -9.72
C SER A 176 3.91 -6.07 -10.56
N ILE A 177 2.87 -6.68 -11.11
CA ILE A 177 3.03 -7.86 -12.00
C ILE A 177 3.48 -7.47 -13.42
N SER A 178 3.43 -6.19 -13.78
CA SER A 178 3.91 -5.69 -15.09
C SER A 178 5.39 -5.30 -15.05
N ILE A 179 6.08 -5.47 -13.92
CA ILE A 179 7.50 -5.17 -13.79
C ILE A 179 8.32 -6.20 -14.55
N SER A 180 9.31 -5.77 -15.32
CA SER A 180 10.34 -6.66 -15.89
C SER A 180 11.40 -6.98 -14.84
N PRO A 181 11.69 -8.25 -14.53
CA PRO A 181 12.76 -8.61 -13.63
C PRO A 181 14.13 -8.21 -14.18
N SER A 182 15.04 -7.76 -13.30
CA SER A 182 16.40 -7.39 -13.69
C SER A 182 17.14 -8.59 -14.28
N GLY A 183 17.63 -8.46 -15.51
CA GLY A 183 18.30 -9.54 -16.25
C GLY A 183 17.37 -10.43 -17.09
N TYR A 184 16.04 -10.24 -17.01
CA TYR A 184 15.02 -11.03 -17.71
C TYR A 184 13.96 -10.13 -18.33
N ASN A 185 14.36 -9.19 -19.20
CA ASN A 185 13.53 -8.08 -19.66
C ASN A 185 12.53 -8.42 -20.79
N LEU A 186 12.57 -9.63 -21.34
CA LEU A 186 11.60 -10.09 -22.34
C LEU A 186 10.23 -10.43 -21.74
N TRP A 187 10.19 -10.67 -20.42
CA TRP A 187 9.01 -11.11 -19.69
C TRP A 187 8.75 -10.18 -18.51
N VAL A 188 7.52 -10.17 -18.03
CA VAL A 188 7.14 -9.47 -16.81
C VAL A 188 6.94 -10.47 -15.67
N VAL A 189 6.96 -9.98 -14.44
CA VAL A 189 6.73 -10.79 -13.24
C VAL A 189 5.44 -11.62 -13.35
N GLY A 190 4.37 -11.06 -13.92
CA GLY A 190 3.08 -11.73 -14.12
C GLY A 190 3.12 -12.91 -15.09
N ASP A 191 4.16 -13.02 -15.94
CA ASP A 191 4.36 -14.19 -16.78
C ASP A 191 4.87 -15.38 -15.96
N TYR A 192 5.65 -15.13 -14.90
CA TYR A 192 6.21 -16.12 -13.97
C TYR A 192 5.29 -16.46 -12.79
N VAL A 193 4.44 -15.53 -12.35
CA VAL A 193 3.52 -15.72 -11.21
C VAL A 193 2.06 -15.56 -11.62
N ARG A 194 1.40 -16.68 -11.94
CA ARG A 194 0.00 -16.70 -12.38
C ARG A 194 -0.97 -16.93 -11.21
N SER A 195 -0.51 -17.56 -10.13
CA SER A 195 -1.35 -17.86 -8.98
C SER A 195 -1.71 -16.61 -8.17
N ASN A 196 -2.83 -16.65 -7.45
CA ASN A 196 -3.19 -15.59 -6.50
C ASN A 196 -2.12 -15.43 -5.42
N PHE A 197 -1.56 -16.55 -4.94
CA PHE A 197 -0.47 -16.54 -3.98
C PHE A 197 0.76 -15.78 -4.51
N GLY A 198 1.31 -16.17 -5.66
CA GLY A 198 2.48 -15.49 -6.24
C GLY A 198 2.26 -14.00 -6.49
N ARG A 199 1.08 -13.65 -7.04
CA ARG A 199 0.69 -12.24 -7.25
C ARG A 199 0.58 -11.46 -5.94
N SER A 200 0.08 -12.07 -4.87
CA SER A 200 0.03 -11.45 -3.53
C SER A 200 1.41 -11.19 -2.94
N VAL A 201 2.35 -12.13 -3.12
CA VAL A 201 3.75 -11.99 -2.64
C VAL A 201 4.46 -10.84 -3.36
N VAL A 202 4.21 -10.68 -4.66
CA VAL A 202 4.76 -9.56 -5.44
C VAL A 202 4.13 -8.23 -5.03
N LEU A 203 2.80 -8.18 -4.84
CA LEU A 203 2.12 -6.99 -4.36
C LEU A 203 2.61 -6.55 -2.98
N ASP A 204 2.74 -7.48 -2.03
CA ASP A 204 3.26 -7.24 -0.68
C ASP A 204 4.66 -6.59 -0.73
N HIS A 205 5.53 -7.09 -1.61
CA HIS A 205 6.83 -6.47 -1.86
C HIS A 205 6.70 -5.06 -2.43
N HIS A 206 5.83 -4.89 -3.43
CA HIS A 206 5.66 -3.62 -4.11
C HIS A 206 5.03 -2.54 -3.21
N VAL A 207 4.20 -2.91 -2.23
CA VAL A 207 3.70 -1.98 -1.20
C VAL A 207 4.84 -1.50 -0.32
N ASN A 208 5.68 -2.41 0.17
CA ASN A 208 6.72 -2.08 1.14
C ASN A 208 7.95 -1.41 0.50
N ARG A 209 8.44 -1.94 -0.61
CA ARG A 209 9.72 -1.58 -1.24
C ARG A 209 9.62 -1.72 -2.77
N PRO A 210 8.83 -0.89 -3.46
CA PRO A 210 8.57 -1.02 -4.90
C PRO A 210 9.84 -1.04 -5.75
N GLY A 211 10.85 -0.23 -5.39
CA GLY A 211 12.13 -0.17 -6.10
C GLY A 211 13.00 -1.43 -6.04
N ASN A 212 12.70 -2.38 -5.14
CA ASN A 212 13.47 -3.62 -4.98
C ASN A 212 12.88 -4.79 -5.77
N VAL A 213 11.62 -4.70 -6.23
CA VAL A 213 10.91 -5.83 -6.86
C VAL A 213 11.67 -6.38 -8.06
N ALA A 214 12.06 -5.53 -9.02
CA ALA A 214 12.75 -5.98 -10.24
C ALA A 214 14.06 -6.72 -9.94
N GLY A 215 14.88 -6.17 -9.03
CA GLY A 215 16.18 -6.74 -8.67
C GLY A 215 16.08 -8.05 -7.89
N ASP A 216 15.19 -8.10 -6.91
CA ASP A 216 15.03 -9.28 -6.05
C ASP A 216 14.36 -10.42 -6.81
N PHE A 217 13.34 -10.12 -7.62
CA PHE A 217 12.70 -11.12 -8.46
C PHE A 217 13.66 -11.66 -9.53
N GLY A 218 14.44 -10.79 -10.18
CA GLY A 218 15.46 -11.23 -11.15
C GLY A 218 16.53 -12.13 -10.51
N THR A 219 16.95 -11.82 -9.28
CA THR A 219 17.88 -12.67 -8.51
C THR A 219 17.26 -14.03 -8.20
N ALA A 220 15.96 -14.08 -7.86
CA ALA A 220 15.24 -15.32 -7.63
C ALA A 220 15.11 -16.16 -8.91
N VAL A 221 14.75 -15.56 -10.05
CA VAL A 221 14.69 -16.24 -11.36
C VAL A 221 16.05 -16.84 -11.72
N LYS A 222 17.13 -16.07 -11.59
CA LYS A 222 18.49 -16.57 -11.83
C LYS A 222 18.84 -17.78 -10.96
N THR A 223 18.53 -17.68 -9.67
CA THR A 223 18.80 -18.76 -8.71
C THR A 223 17.97 -20.01 -9.03
N PHE A 224 16.70 -19.83 -9.38
CA PHE A 224 15.81 -20.90 -9.81
C PHE A 224 16.35 -21.63 -11.04
N LEU A 225 16.78 -20.91 -12.08
CA LEU A 225 17.32 -21.51 -13.31
C LEU A 225 18.68 -22.20 -13.08
N ILE A 226 19.55 -21.65 -12.23
CA ILE A 226 20.80 -22.32 -11.82
C ILE A 226 20.50 -23.68 -11.16
N ASN A 227 19.47 -23.73 -10.31
CA ASN A 227 19.07 -24.96 -9.62
C ASN A 227 18.28 -25.92 -10.52
N ASN A 228 17.79 -25.46 -11.67
CA ASN A 228 16.94 -26.22 -12.59
C ASN A 228 17.39 -26.01 -14.06
N PRO A 229 18.60 -26.48 -14.44
CA PRO A 229 19.23 -26.12 -15.71
C PRO A 229 18.51 -26.62 -16.97
N THR A 230 17.53 -27.51 -16.82
CA THR A 230 16.70 -28.01 -17.92
C THR A 230 15.40 -27.22 -18.10
N VAL A 231 15.06 -26.33 -17.17
CA VAL A 231 13.85 -25.50 -17.25
C VAL A 231 14.12 -24.31 -18.17
N SER A 232 13.18 -24.03 -19.08
CA SER A 232 13.27 -22.87 -19.98
C SER A 232 13.30 -21.58 -19.19
N GLU A 233 14.14 -20.63 -19.61
CA GLU A 233 14.12 -19.26 -19.11
C GLU A 233 12.80 -18.54 -19.44
N ASN A 234 12.15 -18.95 -20.53
CA ASN A 234 10.87 -18.41 -20.96
C ASN A 234 9.72 -19.09 -20.19
N PRO A 235 8.99 -18.35 -19.33
CA PRO A 235 7.90 -18.90 -18.53
C PRO A 235 6.69 -19.36 -19.37
N ALA A 236 6.57 -18.93 -20.62
CA ALA A 236 5.55 -19.43 -21.55
C ALA A 236 5.79 -20.91 -21.93
N ASP A 237 7.04 -21.38 -21.89
CA ASP A 237 7.40 -22.75 -22.24
C ASP A 237 7.20 -23.74 -21.08
N TRP A 238 6.86 -23.25 -19.88
CA TRP A 238 6.70 -24.10 -18.69
C TRP A 238 5.49 -25.04 -18.77
N GLY A 239 4.51 -24.74 -19.65
CA GLY A 239 3.38 -25.62 -19.91
C GLY A 239 2.64 -26.08 -18.65
N GLU A 240 2.42 -27.39 -18.52
CA GLU A 240 1.75 -28.01 -17.37
C GLU A 240 2.57 -27.92 -16.07
N ASP A 241 3.90 -27.80 -16.16
CA ASP A 241 4.79 -27.66 -15.01
C ASP A 241 4.83 -26.21 -14.46
N HIS A 242 4.09 -25.27 -15.05
CA HIS A 242 4.13 -23.86 -14.65
C HIS A 242 3.86 -23.66 -13.16
N ALA A 243 2.82 -24.31 -12.62
CA ALA A 243 2.48 -24.18 -11.20
C ALA A 243 3.59 -24.71 -10.27
N LYS A 244 4.27 -25.78 -10.68
CA LYS A 244 5.40 -26.36 -9.94
C LYS A 244 6.62 -25.44 -9.97
N HIS A 245 6.94 -24.88 -11.13
CA HIS A 245 8.05 -23.95 -11.30
C HIS A 245 7.79 -22.62 -10.60
N GLU A 246 6.58 -22.09 -10.68
CA GLU A 246 6.13 -20.91 -9.92
C GLU A 246 6.31 -21.15 -8.41
N ALA A 247 5.84 -22.28 -7.88
CA ALA A 247 5.98 -22.60 -6.46
C ALA A 247 7.47 -22.65 -6.02
N ALA A 248 8.33 -23.31 -6.80
CA ALA A 248 9.75 -23.38 -6.50
C ALA A 248 10.46 -22.01 -6.58
N LEU A 249 10.07 -21.17 -7.54
CA LEU A 249 10.55 -19.79 -7.64
C LEU A 249 10.10 -18.95 -6.43
N LEU A 250 8.85 -19.10 -5.98
CA LEU A 250 8.31 -18.37 -4.83
C LEU A 250 8.98 -18.76 -3.50
N GLU A 251 9.40 -20.01 -3.32
CA GLU A 251 10.20 -20.42 -2.15
C GLU A 251 11.57 -19.73 -2.10
N ILE A 252 12.12 -19.33 -3.25
CA ILE A 252 13.35 -18.53 -3.32
C ILE A 252 13.03 -17.06 -3.11
N TYR A 253 12.08 -16.53 -3.88
CA TYR A 253 11.74 -15.11 -3.90
C TYR A 253 11.14 -14.65 -2.57
N GLY A 254 10.07 -15.30 -2.12
CA GLY A 254 9.23 -14.92 -0.99
C GLY A 254 10.00 -14.51 0.29
N PRO A 255 10.85 -15.38 0.85
CA PRO A 255 11.56 -15.07 2.09
C PRO A 255 12.77 -14.14 1.91
N THR A 256 13.30 -13.97 0.69
CA THR A 256 14.55 -13.24 0.43
C THR A 256 14.36 -11.78 -0.01
N ARG A 257 13.10 -11.35 -0.20
CA ARG A 257 12.75 -9.96 -0.56
C ARG A 257 13.35 -8.97 0.44
N ARG A 258 13.96 -7.90 -0.05
CA ARG A 258 14.48 -6.80 0.77
C ARG A 258 13.35 -5.88 1.22
N MET A 259 12.62 -6.33 2.24
CA MET A 259 11.53 -5.62 2.91
C MET A 259 11.42 -6.02 4.39
N THR A 260 10.60 -5.31 5.15
CA THR A 260 10.33 -5.65 6.56
C THR A 260 9.64 -7.00 6.66
N ASP A 261 10.15 -7.89 7.53
CA ASP A 261 9.56 -9.18 7.87
C ASP A 261 9.19 -10.08 6.68
N ALA A 262 10.02 -10.08 5.63
CA ALA A 262 9.73 -10.75 4.35
C ALA A 262 9.29 -12.22 4.49
N ASP A 263 9.99 -13.02 5.30
CA ASP A 263 9.66 -14.43 5.53
C ASP A 263 8.35 -14.59 6.30
N LEU A 264 8.17 -13.89 7.42
CA LEU A 264 6.92 -13.95 8.20
C LEU A 264 5.70 -13.55 7.36
N ARG A 265 5.83 -12.50 6.55
CA ARG A 265 4.77 -12.03 5.65
C ARG A 265 4.49 -13.02 4.52
N TYR A 266 5.54 -13.68 4.00
CA TYR A 266 5.40 -14.76 3.03
C TYR A 266 4.65 -15.96 3.60
N GLN A 267 5.04 -16.45 4.79
CA GLN A 267 4.34 -17.56 5.45
C GLN A 267 2.89 -17.21 5.80
N SER A 268 2.62 -15.97 6.22
CA SER A 268 1.27 -15.45 6.43
C SER A 268 0.40 -15.55 5.17
N LEU A 269 0.93 -15.12 4.01
CA LEU A 269 0.22 -15.22 2.73
C LEU A 269 -0.01 -16.67 2.31
N LYS A 270 1.01 -17.53 2.49
CA LYS A 270 0.97 -18.94 2.15
C LYS A 270 -0.08 -19.72 2.96
N GLY A 271 -0.36 -19.29 4.18
CA GLY A 271 -1.42 -19.87 5.02
C GLY A 271 -2.83 -19.46 4.60
N LYS A 272 -2.99 -18.45 3.73
CA LYS A 272 -4.28 -17.86 3.35
C LYS A 272 -4.71 -18.18 1.91
N LEU A 273 -3.76 -18.48 1.03
CA LEU A 273 -3.93 -18.64 -0.42
C LEU A 273 -3.27 -19.93 -0.90
#